data_AF-A0A2V9WCB5-F1
#
_entry.id   AF-A0A2V9WCB5-F1
#
_cell.length_a   1.000
_cell.length_b   1.000
_cell.length_c   1.000
_cell.angle_alpha   90.00
_cell.angle_beta   90.00
_cell.angle_gamma   90.00
#
_symmetry.space_group_name_H-M   'P 1'
#
loop_
_entity.id
_entity.type
_entity.pdbx_description
1 polymer ?
#
loop_
_entity_poly.entity_id
_entity_poly.type
_entity_poly.pdbx_seq_one_letter_code
_entity_poly.pdbx_strand_id
1 'polypeptide(L)' 'MVLSDFTGASFDEEAIRTMKETAVFDKPYIKKSAWVGAENLPELFSENVKSFSRREFPAFKTREEALAWS' A
#
# COMPACT_ATOMS: atom_id res chain seq x y z
N MET A 1 -5.95 3.35 11.34
CA MET A 1 -4.90 2.85 10.43
C MET A 1 -5.52 1.78 9.57
N VAL A 2 -5.10 1.65 8.32
CA VAL A 2 -5.50 0.54 7.44
C VAL A 2 -4.30 -0.36 7.23
N LEU A 3 -4.48 -1.66 7.45
CA LEU A 3 -3.53 -2.71 7.13
C LEU A 3 -4.04 -3.44 5.89
N SER A 4 -3.20 -3.53 4.85
CA SER A 4 -3.51 -4.29 3.64
C SER A 4 -2.48 -5.41 3.49
N ASP A 5 -2.96 -6.65 3.42
CA ASP A 5 -2.13 -7.83 3.26
C ASP A 5 -2.24 -8.32 1.82
N PHE A 6 -1.09 -8.34 1.14
CA PHE A 6 -0.94 -8.73 -0.27
C PHE A 6 -0.13 -10.01 -0.42
N THR A 7 0.15 -10.75 0.65
CA THR A 7 0.88 -12.01 0.56
C THR A 7 0.16 -12.97 -0.39
N GLY A 8 0.87 -13.40 -1.45
CA GLY A 8 0.33 -14.28 -2.49
C GLY A 8 -0.55 -13.59 -3.54
N ALA A 9 -0.69 -12.27 -3.50
CA ALA A 9 -1.42 -11.52 -4.53
C ALA A 9 -0.58 -11.37 -5.82
N SER A 10 -1.26 -11.41 -6.97
CA SER A 10 -0.72 -11.01 -8.26
C SER A 10 -1.30 -9.65 -8.65
N PHE A 11 -0.49 -8.79 -9.24
CA PHE A 11 -0.91 -7.46 -9.67
C PHE A 11 -0.84 -7.34 -11.18
N ASP A 12 -1.98 -7.05 -11.80
CA ASP A 12 -2.04 -6.56 -13.17
C ASP A 12 -2.15 -5.02 -13.19
N GLU A 13 -2.12 -4.43 -14.38
CA GLU A 13 -2.20 -2.98 -14.54
C GLU A 13 -3.50 -2.38 -14.01
N GLU A 14 -4.60 -3.13 -14.06
CA GLU A 14 -5.90 -2.69 -13.58
C GLU A 14 -5.93 -2.64 -12.05
N ALA A 15 -5.45 -3.69 -11.39
CA ALA A 15 -5.29 -3.74 -9.93
C ALA A 15 -4.41 -2.58 -9.44
N ILE A 16 -3.32 -2.30 -10.16
CA ILE A 16 -2.43 -1.17 -9.90
C ILE A 16 -3.17 0.16 -10.01
N ARG A 17 -4.01 0.34 -11.04
CA ARG A 17 -4.80 1.58 -11.21
C ARG A 17 -5.79 1.76 -10.06
N THR A 18 -6.55 0.72 -9.73
CA THR A 18 -7.55 0.77 -8.65
C THR A 18 -6.89 1.09 -7.30
N MET A 19 -5.73 0.50 -6.99
CA MET A 19 -5.00 0.81 -5.77
C MET A 19 -4.59 2.29 -5.68
N LYS A 20 -4.16 2.90 -6.80
CA LYS A 20 -3.84 4.34 -6.86
C LYS A 20 -5.06 5.20 -6.56
N GLU A 21 -6.19 4.88 -7.19
CA GLU A 21 -7.46 5.60 -6.99
C GLU A 21 -7.91 5.52 -5.53
N THR A 22 -7.97 4.31 -4.95
CA THR A 22 -8.34 4.11 -3.55
C THR A 22 -7.41 4.86 -2.60
N ALA A 23 -6.09 4.83 -2.84
CA ALA A 23 -5.13 5.53 -2.01
C ALA A 23 -5.34 7.06 -1.97
N VAL A 24 -5.83 7.64 -3.07
CA VAL A 24 -6.18 9.06 -3.19
C VAL A 24 -7.54 9.35 -2.52
N PHE A 25 -8.57 8.56 -2.81
CA PHE A 25 -9.91 8.77 -2.26
C PHE A 25 -9.98 8.62 -0.73
N ASP A 26 -9.21 7.69 -0.19
CA ASP A 26 -9.22 7.43 1.25
C ASP A 26 -8.36 8.40 2.06
N LYS A 27 -7.56 9.25 1.39
CA LYS A 27 -6.64 10.20 2.03
C LYS A 27 -7.26 11.05 3.15
N PRO A 28 -8.45 11.67 3.02
CA PRO A 28 -9.04 12.46 4.11
C PRO A 28 -9.46 11.60 5.32
N TYR A 29 -9.63 10.29 5.15
CA TYR A 29 -10.17 9.40 6.18
C TYR A 29 -9.10 8.51 6.84
N ILE A 30 -7.98 8.26 6.15
CA ILE A 30 -6.92 7.37 6.64
C ILE A 30 -5.68 8.14 7.11
N LYS A 31 -5.39 8.06 8.41
CA LYS A 31 -4.18 8.66 9.02
C LYS A 31 -2.87 7.91 8.76
N LYS A 32 -2.94 6.58 8.63
CA LYS A 32 -1.78 5.69 8.40
C LYS A 32 -2.20 4.46 7.60
N SER A 33 -1.35 4.01 6.68
CA SER A 33 -1.49 2.75 5.94
C SER A 33 -0.22 1.93 6.09
N ALA A 34 -0.37 0.63 6.29
CA ALA A 34 0.72 -0.33 6.34
C ALA A 34 0.39 -1.49 5.38
N TRP A 35 1.38 -1.92 4.60
CA TRP A 35 1.22 -3.00 3.63
C TRP A 35 2.08 -4.20 4.03
N VAL A 36 1.57 -5.41 3.82
CA VAL A 36 2.28 -6.68 4.04
C VAL A 36 2.33 -7.44 2.72
N GLY A 37 3.42 -8.16 2.44
CA GLY A 37 3.52 -8.97 1.20
C GLY A 37 3.60 -8.13 -0.09
N ALA A 38 3.99 -6.86 0.04
CA ALA A 38 4.11 -5.91 -1.06
C ALA A 38 5.44 -6.03 -1.83
N GLU A 39 6.31 -6.98 -1.51
CA GLU A 39 7.61 -7.18 -2.18
C GLU A 39 7.51 -7.45 -3.68
N ASN A 40 6.37 -7.98 -4.15
CA ASN A 40 6.14 -8.27 -5.55
C ASN A 40 5.59 -7.06 -6.33
N LEU A 41 5.34 -5.94 -5.64
CA LEU A 41 4.97 -4.71 -6.33
C LEU A 41 6.21 -4.11 -7.01
N PRO A 42 6.12 -3.70 -8.28
CA PRO A 42 7.20 -2.99 -8.93
C PRO A 42 7.62 -1.75 -8.12
N GLU A 43 8.92 -1.48 -8.00
CA GLU A 43 9.42 -0.31 -7.25
C GLU A 43 8.76 1.00 -7.74
N LEU A 44 8.63 1.15 -9.06
CA LEU A 44 7.94 2.25 -9.72
C LEU A 44 6.47 2.39 -9.27
N PHE A 45 5.81 1.32 -8.85
CA PHE A 45 4.45 1.39 -8.32
C PHE A 45 4.43 2.09 -6.96
N SER A 46 5.30 1.68 -6.04
CA SER A 46 5.38 2.27 -4.69
C SER A 46 5.68 3.77 -4.76
N GLU A 47 6.60 4.18 -5.63
CA GLU A 47 6.93 5.58 -5.87
C GLU A 47 5.75 6.37 -6.45
N ASN A 48 5.05 5.80 -7.43
CA ASN A 48 3.89 6.42 -8.04
C ASN A 48 2.77 6.61 -7.00
N VAL A 49 2.39 5.58 -6.25
CA VAL A 49 1.32 5.69 -5.25
C VAL A 49 1.68 6.71 -4.18
N LYS A 50 2.94 6.75 -3.75
CA LYS A 50 3.48 7.75 -2.82
C LYS A 50 3.37 9.17 -3.39
N SER A 51 3.80 9.39 -4.64
CA SER A 51 3.75 10.69 -5.31
C SER A 51 2.32 11.18 -5.51
N PHE A 52 1.42 10.33 -6.02
CA PHE A 52 0.03 10.67 -6.32
C PHE A 52 -0.80 10.97 -5.07
N SER A 53 -0.69 10.12 -4.04
CA SER A 53 -1.46 10.31 -2.81
C SER A 53 -0.80 11.31 -1.84
N ARG A 54 0.51 11.56 -1.99
CA ARG A 54 1.37 12.26 -1.01
C ARG A 54 1.31 11.59 0.37
N ARG A 55 1.37 10.27 0.40
CA ARG A 55 1.32 9.44 1.61
C ARG A 55 2.48 8.44 1.59
N GLU A 56 2.95 8.07 2.77
CA GLU A 56 3.90 6.98 2.94
C GLU A 56 3.16 5.63 3.03
N PHE A 57 3.67 4.62 2.33
CA PHE A 57 3.18 3.24 2.36
C PHE A 57 4.33 2.32 2.74
N PRO A 58 4.68 2.23 4.04
CA PRO A 58 5.67 1.27 4.48
C PRO A 58 5.19 -0.16 4.18
N ALA A 59 6.05 -0.92 3.52
CA ALA A 59 5.88 -2.35 3.26
C ALA A 59 6.63 -3.14 4.34
N PHE A 60 5.95 -4.12 4.93
CA PHE A 60 6.46 -5.02 5.96
C PHE A 60 6.44 -6.45 5.43
N LYS A 61 7.35 -7.29 5.93
CA LYS A 61 7.37 -8.72 5.55
C LYS A 61 6.31 -9.50 6.28
N THR A 62 6.00 -9.09 7.50
CA THR A 62 5.03 -9.78 8.35
C THR A 62 3.94 -8.83 8.85
N ARG A 63 2.79 -9.42 9.15
CA ARG A 63 1.67 -8.70 9.76
C ARG A 63 2.05 -8.17 11.14
N GLU A 64 2.82 -8.93 11.89
CA GLU A 64 3.28 -8.58 13.23
C GLU A 64 4.16 -7.33 13.20
N GLU A 65 5.08 -7.22 12.25
CA GLU A 65 5.90 -6.01 12.03
C GLU A 65 5.04 -4.79 11.68
N ALA A 66 4.07 -4.97 10.77
CA ALA A 66 3.18 -3.89 10.36
C ALA A 66 2.30 -3.37 11.52
N LEU A 67 1.83 -4.28 12.38
CA LEU A 67 1.07 -3.94 13.58
C LEU A 67 1.94 -3.30 14.66
N ALA A 68 3.20 -3.71 14.81
CA ALA A 68 4.13 -3.10 15.76
C ALA A 68 4.47 -1.63 15.39
N TRP A 69 4.40 -1.28 14.10
CA TRP A 69 4.60 0.09 13.61
C TRP A 69 3.38 1.02 13.83
N SER A 70 2.19 0.46 14.10
CA SER A 70 0.92 1.19 14.17
C SER A 70 0.89 2.27 15.23
#